data_AF-A0A7S3T5V3-F1
#
_entry.id   AF-A0A7S3T5V3-F1
#
_cell.length_a   1.000
_cell.length_b   1.000
_cell.length_c   1.000
_cell.angle_alpha   90.00
_cell.angle_beta   90.00
_cell.angle_gamma   90.00
#
_symmetry.space_group_name_H-M   'P 1'
#
loop_
_entity.id
_entity.type
_entity.pdbx_description
1 polymer ?
#
loop_
_entity_poly.entity_id
_entity_poly.type
_entity_poly.pdbx_seq_one_letter_code
_entity_poly.pdbx_strand_id
1 'polypeptide(L)'
;LYAEQAPATSESFRTLCAGSEGQSFAGTSFHQGMSGFGISGGRMGEENVGAFGVRLQDEDLSLRHHKRGQLTLPNDGENTGGSEFTITFGEASYLDGYQTVFGELVDGQ
;
A
#
# COMPACT_ATOMS: atom_id res chain seq x y z
N LEU A 1 -3.08 -4.82 9.42
CA LEU A 1 -2.12 -5.29 8.40
C LEU A 1 -2.23 -6.80 8.30
N TYR A 2 -2.21 -7.34 7.10
CA TYR A 2 -2.36 -8.76 6.78
C TYR A 2 -0.99 -9.42 6.68
N ALA A 3 -0.28 -9.48 7.82
CA ALA A 3 1.11 -9.90 7.87
C ALA A 3 1.35 -11.38 7.49
N GLU A 4 0.32 -12.21 7.51
CA GLU A 4 0.41 -13.60 7.03
C GLU A 4 0.33 -13.69 5.50
N GLN A 5 -0.47 -12.84 4.87
CA GLN A 5 -0.73 -12.84 3.42
C GLN A 5 0.30 -12.00 2.67
N ALA A 6 0.70 -10.86 3.26
CA ALA A 6 1.66 -9.92 2.68
C ALA A 6 2.73 -9.52 3.71
N PRO A 7 3.61 -10.45 4.14
CA PRO A 7 4.60 -10.21 5.19
C PRO A 7 5.58 -9.10 4.84
N ALA A 8 6.16 -9.09 3.64
CA ALA A 8 7.15 -8.09 3.25
C ALA A 8 6.52 -6.69 3.12
N THR A 9 5.34 -6.62 2.51
CA THR A 9 4.59 -5.37 2.36
C THR A 9 4.17 -4.82 3.71
N SER A 10 3.63 -5.68 4.60
CA SER A 10 3.22 -5.29 5.94
C SER A 10 4.39 -4.78 6.78
N GLU A 11 5.55 -5.44 6.70
CA GLU A 11 6.74 -5.03 7.46
C GLU A 11 7.33 -3.72 6.92
N SER A 12 7.41 -3.57 5.59
CA SER A 12 7.82 -2.32 4.95
C SER A 12 6.92 -1.15 5.38
N PHE A 13 5.60 -1.33 5.30
CA PHE A 13 4.64 -0.30 5.70
C PHE A 13 4.76 0.05 7.19
N ARG A 14 4.86 -0.96 8.06
CA ARG A 14 5.05 -0.77 9.52
C ARG A 14 6.34 0.00 9.83
N THR A 15 7.42 -0.33 9.14
CA THR A 15 8.74 0.31 9.30
C THR A 15 8.67 1.79 8.96
N LEU A 16 8.02 2.14 7.85
CA LEU A 16 7.81 3.53 7.43
C LEU A 16 6.84 4.29 8.36
N CYS A 17 5.83 3.63 8.93
CA CYS A 17 5.03 4.21 10.00
C CYS A 17 5.86 4.53 11.25
N ALA A 18 6.77 3.64 11.63
CA ALA A 18 7.60 3.79 12.83
C ALA A 18 8.75 4.79 12.65
N GLY A 19 9.23 4.99 11.42
CA GLY A 19 10.37 5.85 11.12
C GLY A 19 11.73 5.25 11.48
N SER A 20 11.81 3.92 11.65
CA SER A 20 12.98 3.25 12.24
C SER A 20 14.19 3.14 11.30
N GLU A 21 14.01 3.26 9.99
CA GLU A 21 15.07 3.16 8.97
C GLU A 21 15.48 4.53 8.39
N GLY A 22 15.26 5.62 9.14
CA GLY A 22 15.57 6.98 8.69
C GLY A 22 14.62 7.54 7.63
N GLN A 23 13.65 6.74 7.18
CA GLN A 23 12.51 7.15 6.35
C GLN A 23 11.21 6.99 7.13
N SER A 24 10.28 7.94 6.99
CA SER A 24 8.99 7.87 7.67
C SER A 24 7.88 8.47 6.81
N PHE A 25 6.67 7.93 6.93
CA PHE A 25 5.47 8.58 6.40
C PHE A 25 5.16 9.92 7.08
N ALA A 26 5.76 10.23 8.23
CA ALA A 26 5.60 11.53 8.88
C ALA A 26 6.06 12.68 7.97
N GLY A 27 5.17 13.63 7.73
CA GLY A 27 5.42 14.76 6.83
C GLY A 27 5.16 14.48 5.34
N THR A 28 4.82 13.23 4.98
CA THR A 28 4.31 12.93 3.64
C THR A 28 2.86 13.40 3.49
N SER A 29 2.45 13.68 2.26
CA SER A 29 1.08 14.00 1.90
C SER A 29 0.44 12.89 1.09
N PHE A 30 -0.88 12.79 1.18
CA PHE A 30 -1.66 12.15 0.12
C PHE A 30 -1.57 13.03 -1.13
N HIS A 31 -1.03 12.48 -2.22
CA HIS A 31 -0.71 13.25 -3.42
C HIS A 31 -1.69 12.99 -4.57
N GLN A 32 -2.45 11.90 -4.52
CA GLN A 32 -3.46 11.58 -5.53
C GLN A 32 -4.73 11.06 -4.86
N GLY A 33 -5.87 11.62 -5.27
CA GLY A 33 -7.19 11.14 -4.86
C GLY A 33 -8.07 10.99 -6.09
N MET A 34 -8.79 9.88 -6.19
CA MET A 34 -9.71 9.62 -7.30
C MET A 34 -11.08 9.28 -6.73
N SER A 35 -12.08 10.09 -7.10
CA SER A 35 -13.46 9.92 -6.64
C SER A 35 -13.98 8.53 -7.01
N GLY A 36 -14.54 7.82 -6.02
CA GLY A 36 -15.04 6.45 -6.20
C GLY A 36 -13.98 5.35 -6.13
N PHE A 37 -12.69 5.68 -6.14
CA PHE A 37 -11.61 4.70 -6.06
C PHE A 37 -10.94 4.70 -4.69
N GLY A 38 -10.28 5.80 -4.33
CA GLY A 38 -9.42 5.85 -3.15
C GLY A 38 -8.50 7.06 -3.12
N ILE A 39 -7.63 7.06 -2.13
CA ILE A 39 -6.60 8.08 -1.92
C ILE A 39 -5.24 7.42 -1.72
N SER A 40 -4.24 7.94 -2.44
CA SER A 40 -2.88 7.41 -2.50
C SER A 40 -1.89 8.38 -1.85
N GLY A 41 -0.94 7.80 -1.12
CA GLY A 41 0.05 8.54 -0.34
C GLY A 41 1.27 7.68 -0.04
N GLY A 42 2.19 8.22 0.76
CA GLY A 42 3.35 7.47 1.22
C GLY A 42 4.48 7.28 0.21
N ARG A 43 4.41 7.90 -0.97
CA ARG A 43 5.53 7.89 -1.92
C ARG A 43 6.71 8.69 -1.36
N MET A 44 7.80 8.00 -1.01
CA MET A 44 8.95 8.59 -0.29
C MET A 44 10.03 9.21 -1.19
N GLY A 45 10.01 8.95 -2.49
CA GLY A 45 11.03 9.43 -3.43
C GLY A 45 10.63 9.22 -4.88
N GLU A 46 11.53 9.60 -5.80
CA GLU A 46 11.33 9.40 -7.24
C GLU A 46 11.25 7.90 -7.57
N GLU A 47 12.21 7.13 -7.03
CA GLU A 47 12.17 5.68 -7.05
C GLU A 47 11.20 5.17 -5.99
N ASN A 48 10.08 4.56 -6.42
CA ASN A 48 9.11 3.95 -5.53
C ASN A 48 9.68 2.64 -4.95
N VAL A 49 10.44 2.74 -3.88
CA VAL A 49 10.99 1.59 -3.13
C VAL A 49 10.37 1.52 -1.75
N GLY A 50 10.33 0.30 -1.19
CA GLY A 50 9.89 0.06 0.18
C GLY A 50 10.92 0.52 1.21
N ALA A 51 10.64 0.25 2.49
CA ALA A 51 11.43 0.72 3.63
C ALA A 51 12.92 0.34 3.59
N PHE A 52 13.24 -0.76 2.91
CA PHE A 52 14.60 -1.32 2.86
C PHE A 52 15.33 -1.00 1.54
N GLY A 53 14.86 0.00 0.79
CA GLY A 53 15.50 0.45 -0.46
C GLY A 53 15.35 -0.52 -1.63
N VAL A 54 14.42 -1.48 -1.53
CA VAL A 54 14.11 -2.45 -2.60
C VAL A 54 12.64 -2.38 -2.97
N ARG A 55 12.32 -2.76 -4.21
CA ARG A 55 10.93 -2.94 -4.66
C ARG A 55 10.32 -4.16 -3.98
N LEU A 56 9.05 -4.06 -3.65
CA LEU A 56 8.25 -5.14 -3.08
C LEU A 56 7.68 -6.02 -4.20
N GLN A 57 7.74 -7.33 -3.97
CA GLN A 57 7.06 -8.31 -4.82
C GLN A 57 5.56 -8.29 -4.54
N ASP A 58 4.76 -8.73 -5.51
CA ASP A 58 3.34 -8.92 -5.29
C ASP A 58 3.13 -10.14 -4.37
N GLU A 59 2.37 -9.97 -3.29
CA GLU A 59 2.10 -10.99 -2.27
C GLU A 59 0.60 -11.32 -2.23
N ASP A 60 0.26 -12.60 -2.20
CA ASP A 60 -1.12 -13.11 -2.14
C ASP A 60 -2.17 -12.32 -2.95
N LEU A 61 -2.05 -12.42 -4.27
CA LEU A 61 -2.98 -11.81 -5.24
C LEU A 61 -4.38 -12.47 -5.26
N SER A 62 -4.66 -13.41 -4.36
CA SER A 62 -5.98 -14.03 -4.23
C SER A 62 -6.97 -13.16 -3.45
N LEU A 63 -6.46 -12.25 -2.61
CA LEU A 63 -7.28 -11.30 -1.86
C LEU A 63 -7.95 -10.30 -2.80
N ARG A 64 -9.21 -9.99 -2.49
CA ARG A 64 -10.09 -9.15 -3.31
C ARG A 64 -10.25 -7.76 -2.71
N HIS A 65 -10.30 -6.74 -3.56
CA HIS A 65 -10.61 -5.35 -3.23
C HIS A 65 -12.13 -5.16 -3.16
N HIS A 66 -12.78 -5.76 -2.16
CA HIS A 66 -14.23 -5.89 -2.07
C HIS A 66 -14.91 -4.87 -1.14
N LYS A 67 -14.16 -3.98 -0.47
CA LYS A 67 -14.74 -3.03 0.48
C LYS A 67 -13.93 -1.74 0.65
N ARG A 68 -14.61 -0.72 1.18
CA ARG A 68 -13.99 0.55 1.61
C ARG A 68 -12.95 0.29 2.71
N GLY A 69 -11.87 1.06 2.67
CA GLY A 69 -10.85 1.09 3.70
C GLY A 69 -9.79 0.02 3.56
N GLN A 70 -9.75 -0.75 2.47
CA GLN A 70 -8.66 -1.68 2.22
C GLN A 70 -7.39 -0.91 1.83
N LEU A 71 -6.26 -1.38 2.33
CA LEU A 71 -4.93 -0.92 1.95
C LEU A 71 -4.43 -1.77 0.79
N THR A 72 -4.06 -1.12 -0.30
CA THR A 72 -3.49 -1.76 -1.49
C THR A 72 -2.15 -1.15 -1.85
N LEU A 73 -1.25 -1.97 -2.38
CA LEU A 73 0.11 -1.62 -2.80
C LEU A 73 0.10 -1.32 -4.31
N PRO A 74 0.18 -0.04 -4.72
CA PRO A 74 0.30 0.31 -6.13
C PRO A 74 1.63 -0.18 -6.72
N ASN A 75 1.58 -0.55 -8.00
CA ASN A 75 2.73 -1.00 -8.76
C ASN A 75 2.66 -0.44 -10.20
N ASP A 76 3.81 -0.37 -10.87
CA ASP A 76 3.97 0.03 -12.27
C ASP A 76 4.15 -1.21 -13.19
N GLY A 77 3.61 -2.35 -12.75
CA GLY A 77 3.83 -3.69 -13.31
C GLY A 77 4.16 -4.72 -12.23
N GLU A 78 4.17 -6.00 -12.59
CA GLU A 78 4.41 -7.10 -11.64
C GLU A 78 5.70 -6.88 -10.83
N ASN A 79 5.61 -7.05 -9.51
CA ASN A 79 6.72 -6.97 -8.57
C ASN A 79 7.44 -5.62 -8.55
N THR A 80 6.68 -4.53 -8.68
CA THR A 80 7.22 -3.15 -8.65
C THR A 80 6.61 -2.27 -7.56
N GLY A 81 6.07 -2.88 -6.52
CA GLY A 81 5.56 -2.14 -5.36
C GLY A 81 6.66 -1.40 -4.61
N GLY A 82 6.29 -0.36 -3.87
CA GLY A 82 7.23 0.46 -3.11
C GLY A 82 6.68 0.93 -1.78
N SER A 83 6.90 2.21 -1.46
CA SER A 83 6.40 2.84 -0.22
C SER A 83 5.00 3.43 -0.38
N GLU A 84 4.60 3.67 -1.63
CA GLU A 84 3.26 4.16 -1.94
C GLU A 84 2.18 3.16 -1.53
N PHE A 85 1.06 3.67 -1.02
CA PHE A 85 -0.12 2.87 -0.69
C PHE A 85 -1.39 3.63 -1.05
N THR A 86 -2.48 2.89 -1.30
CA THR A 86 -3.81 3.46 -1.52
C THR A 86 -4.80 2.92 -0.50
N ILE A 87 -5.64 3.80 0.03
CA ILE A 87 -6.82 3.45 0.84
C ILE A 87 -8.05 3.48 -0.07
N THR A 88 -8.74 2.36 -0.22
CA THR A 88 -9.93 2.29 -1.06
C THR A 88 -11.12 3.04 -0.46
N PHE A 89 -11.95 3.66 -1.31
CA PHE A 89 -13.22 4.28 -0.91
C PHE A 89 -14.42 3.35 -1.10
N GLY A 90 -14.25 2.21 -1.77
CA GLY A 90 -15.27 1.20 -2.04
C GLY A 90 -14.64 -0.06 -2.62
N GLU A 91 -15.46 -0.87 -3.31
CA GLU A 91 -14.97 -2.00 -4.11
C GLU A 91 -14.11 -1.49 -5.29
N ALA A 92 -12.99 -2.16 -5.54
CA ALA A 92 -12.08 -1.89 -6.64
C ALA A 92 -11.62 -3.19 -7.33
N SER A 93 -12.57 -4.03 -7.75
CA SER A 93 -12.33 -5.38 -8.29
C SER A 93 -11.45 -5.43 -9.55
N TYR A 94 -11.26 -4.31 -10.25
CA TYR A 94 -10.31 -4.20 -11.37
C TYR A 94 -8.83 -4.24 -10.94
N LEU A 95 -8.54 -4.11 -9.65
CA LEU A 95 -7.19 -4.31 -9.08
C LEU A 95 -6.91 -5.74 -8.64
N ASP A 96 -7.93 -6.59 -8.60
CA ASP A 96 -7.77 -7.96 -8.13
C ASP A 96 -6.86 -8.76 -9.04
N GLY A 97 -5.95 -9.53 -8.45
CA GLY A 97 -4.95 -10.25 -9.24
C GLY A 97 -3.82 -9.37 -9.76
N TYR A 98 -3.85 -8.05 -9.52
CA TYR A 98 -2.84 -7.09 -9.98
C TYR A 98 -2.13 -6.36 -8.85
N GLN A 99 -2.85 -6.00 -7.77
CA GLN A 99 -2.27 -5.29 -6.63
C GLN A 99 -2.47 -6.07 -5.33
N THR A 100 -1.46 -6.00 -4.48
CA THR A 100 -1.45 -6.69 -3.19
C THR A 100 -2.34 -5.96 -2.19
N VAL A 101 -3.35 -6.64 -1.65
CA VAL A 101 -4.10 -6.16 -0.48
C VAL A 101 -3.33 -6.54 0.77
N PHE A 102 -2.81 -5.56 1.52
CA PHE A 102 -1.96 -5.83 2.68
C PHE A 102 -2.55 -5.36 4.02
N GLY A 103 -3.78 -4.85 4.01
CA GLY A 103 -4.46 -4.49 5.25
C GLY A 103 -5.78 -3.78 5.05
N GLU A 104 -6.32 -3.25 6.14
CA GLU A 104 -7.54 -2.47 6.15
C GLU A 104 -7.58 -1.51 7.33
N LEU A 105 -8.37 -0.45 7.19
CA LEU A 105 -8.76 0.42 8.28
C LEU A 105 -9.64 -0.34 9.27
N VAL A 106 -9.31 -0.21 10.55
CA VAL A 106 -10.09 -0.76 11.67
C VAL A 106 -10.92 0.31 12.39
N ASP A 107 -10.50 1.57 12.26
CA ASP A 107 -11.16 2.76 12.83
C ASP A 107 -10.75 4.01 12.01
N GLY A 108 -11.46 5.13 12.20
CA GLY A 108 -11.35 6.36 11.42
C GLY A 108 -12.45 6.47 10.36
N GLN A 109 -13.23 7.57 10.40
CA GLN A 109 -14.34 7.82 9.47
C GLN A 109 -13.92 8.67 8.26
#